data_AF-A0A0A7G1Z0-F1
#
_entry.id   AF-A0A0A7G1Z0-F1
#
_cell.length_a   1.000
_cell.length_b   1.000
_cell.length_c   1.000
_cell.angle_alpha   90.00
_cell.angle_beta   90.00
_cell.angle_gamma   90.00
#
_symmetry.space_group_name_H-M   'P 1'
#
loop_
_entity.id
_entity.type
_entity.pdbx_description
1 polymer ?
#
loop_
_entity_poly.entity_id
_entity_poly.type
_entity_poly.pdbx_seq_one_letter_code
_entity_poly.pdbx_strand_id
1 'polypeptide(L)'
;MEEKWLTWAKRLQSIAQAGITYSKDKYDIERFQEIRDLSSEILSNYTDLSNEKVKDLFCNETGYQTPKVDVRCAIFIEDKILLVKENLDNKWSLPGGWAEVNLSIKENAIKESFEEAGINVKPKKLIALLDKSKHSNTLTPYGIYKAFVLCEFINGHFKENIETDESRLFSLDNLPPLSTERNNYDQIKMCFDFNEDQNLDTIFD
;
A
#
# COMPACT_ATOMS: atom_id res chain seq x y z
N MET A 1 10.73 -12.46 10.14
CA MET A 1 9.58 -13.18 10.75
C MET A 1 8.83 -12.13 11.53
N GLU A 2 7.54 -11.94 11.28
CA GLU A 2 6.78 -10.90 11.99
C GLU A 2 6.79 -11.18 13.50
N GLU A 3 7.03 -10.15 14.29
CA GLU A 3 7.08 -10.26 15.74
C GLU A 3 5.70 -10.66 16.28
N LYS A 4 5.64 -11.74 17.08
CA LYS A 4 4.37 -12.31 17.57
C LYS A 4 3.49 -11.30 18.30
N TRP A 5 4.11 -10.37 19.05
CA TRP A 5 3.39 -9.33 19.77
C TRP A 5 2.59 -8.42 18.84
N LEU A 6 3.14 -8.09 17.66
CA LEU A 6 2.49 -7.23 16.68
C LEU A 6 1.31 -7.95 16.03
N THR A 7 1.51 -9.20 15.64
CA THR A 7 0.45 -10.05 15.09
C THR A 7 -0.72 -10.20 16.09
N TRP A 8 -0.42 -10.40 17.38
CA TRP A 8 -1.45 -10.48 18.42
C TRP A 8 -2.18 -9.16 18.63
N ALA A 9 -1.47 -8.05 18.70
CA ALA A 9 -2.09 -6.75 18.87
C ALA A 9 -3.03 -6.39 17.71
N LYS A 10 -2.60 -6.60 16.46
CA LYS A 10 -3.46 -6.46 15.27
C LYS A 10 -4.73 -7.30 15.35
N ARG A 11 -4.58 -8.57 15.73
CA ARG A 11 -5.71 -9.49 15.82
C ARG A 11 -6.68 -9.10 16.92
N LEU A 12 -6.19 -8.71 18.10
CA LEU A 12 -7.01 -8.24 19.20
C LEU A 12 -7.76 -6.96 18.82
N GLN A 13 -7.07 -6.01 18.20
CA GLN A 13 -7.68 -4.76 17.76
C GLN A 13 -8.78 -5.00 16.72
N SER A 14 -8.54 -5.84 15.71
CA SER A 14 -9.52 -6.20 14.69
C SER A 14 -10.78 -6.87 15.28
N ILE A 15 -10.60 -7.82 16.21
CA ILE A 15 -11.72 -8.50 16.90
C ILE A 15 -12.51 -7.50 17.74
N ALA A 16 -11.82 -6.67 18.52
CA ALA A 16 -12.44 -5.66 19.37
C ALA A 16 -13.24 -4.64 18.54
N GLN A 17 -12.66 -4.16 17.44
CA GLN A 17 -13.29 -3.18 16.56
C GLN A 17 -14.54 -3.76 15.88
N ALA A 18 -14.51 -5.02 15.46
CA ALA A 18 -15.69 -5.73 14.96
C ALA A 18 -16.77 -5.89 16.05
N GLY A 19 -16.36 -6.24 17.27
CA GLY A 19 -17.25 -6.36 18.42
C GLY A 19 -17.95 -5.05 18.78
N ILE A 20 -17.21 -3.94 18.85
CA ILE A 20 -17.75 -2.59 19.07
C ILE A 20 -18.74 -2.20 17.96
N THR A 21 -18.45 -2.58 16.71
CA THR A 21 -19.27 -2.21 15.55
C THR A 21 -20.61 -2.94 15.52
N TYR A 22 -20.62 -4.25 15.84
CA TYR A 22 -21.80 -5.09 15.60
C TYR A 22 -22.55 -5.50 16.87
N SER A 23 -21.92 -5.44 18.04
CA SER A 23 -22.61 -5.78 19.29
C SER A 23 -23.72 -4.78 19.59
N LYS A 24 -24.81 -5.29 20.14
CA LYS A 24 -25.94 -4.49 20.66
C LYS A 24 -26.03 -4.54 22.18
N ASP A 25 -25.23 -5.38 22.84
CA ASP A 25 -25.20 -5.50 24.29
C ASP A 25 -24.16 -4.54 24.87
N LYS A 26 -24.60 -3.69 25.82
CA LYS A 26 -23.75 -2.65 26.41
C LYS A 26 -22.58 -3.20 27.23
N TYR A 27 -22.72 -4.38 27.83
CA TYR A 27 -21.66 -5.02 28.61
C TYR A 27 -20.63 -5.66 27.68
N ASP A 28 -21.06 -6.22 26.55
CA ASP A 28 -20.12 -6.71 25.53
C ASP A 28 -19.37 -5.56 24.86
N ILE A 29 -20.03 -4.44 24.58
CA ILE A 29 -19.36 -3.24 24.03
C ILE A 29 -18.27 -2.74 24.99
N GLU A 30 -18.54 -2.71 26.30
CA GLU A 30 -17.54 -2.35 27.32
C GLU A 30 -16.34 -3.31 27.32
N ARG A 31 -16.59 -4.63 27.21
CA ARG A 31 -15.51 -5.64 27.09
C ARG A 31 -14.69 -5.48 25.82
N PHE A 32 -15.34 -5.21 24.68
CA PHE A 32 -14.61 -4.98 23.44
C PHE A 32 -13.79 -3.68 23.49
N GLN A 33 -14.27 -2.64 24.17
CA GLN A 33 -13.49 -1.43 24.42
C GLN A 33 -12.24 -1.73 25.25
N GLU A 34 -12.34 -2.54 26.29
CA GLU A 34 -11.20 -2.99 27.10
C GLU A 34 -10.17 -3.75 26.26
N ILE A 35 -10.61 -4.70 25.42
CA ILE A 35 -9.71 -5.44 24.51
C ILE A 35 -9.02 -4.49 23.52
N ARG A 36 -9.74 -3.49 23.00
CA ARG A 36 -9.16 -2.47 22.11
C ARG A 36 -8.09 -1.65 22.81
N ASP A 37 -8.33 -1.24 24.05
CA ASP A 37 -7.37 -0.49 24.85
C ASP A 37 -6.11 -1.30 25.17
N LEU A 38 -6.27 -2.58 25.55
CA LEU A 38 -5.14 -3.51 25.74
C LEU A 38 -4.32 -3.71 24.46
N SER A 39 -4.97 -3.77 23.29
CA SER A 39 -4.25 -3.91 22.02
C SER A 39 -3.37 -2.69 21.70
N SER A 40 -3.82 -1.48 22.05
CA SER A 40 -3.02 -0.26 21.95
C SER A 40 -1.88 -0.23 22.95
N GLU A 41 -2.11 -0.70 24.17
CA GLU A 41 -1.08 -0.78 25.20
C GLU A 41 0.05 -1.74 24.80
N ILE A 42 -0.27 -2.87 24.16
CA ILE A 42 0.75 -3.76 23.60
C ILE A 42 1.62 -3.00 22.59
N LEU A 43 1.04 -2.25 21.65
CA LEU A 43 1.85 -1.45 20.71
C LEU A 43 2.69 -0.39 21.43
N SER A 44 2.11 0.34 22.39
CA SER A 44 2.80 1.40 23.13
C SER A 44 3.94 0.87 24.00
N ASN A 45 3.87 -0.37 24.49
CA ASN A 45 4.96 -0.98 25.26
C ASN A 45 6.14 -1.44 24.40
N TYR A 46 5.90 -1.74 23.12
CA TYR A 46 6.92 -2.23 22.18
C TYR A 46 7.35 -1.17 21.16
N THR A 47 6.78 0.03 21.23
CA THR A 47 7.14 1.20 20.40
C THR A 47 7.40 2.38 21.34
N ASP A 48 8.37 3.24 21.07
CA ASP A 48 8.62 4.43 21.89
C ASP A 48 7.53 5.53 21.72
N LEU A 49 6.29 5.13 21.44
CA LEU A 49 5.13 5.98 21.21
C LEU A 49 4.24 5.99 22.45
N SER A 50 3.68 7.16 22.78
CA SER A 50 2.68 7.27 23.82
C SER A 50 1.41 6.48 23.46
N ASN A 51 0.73 5.96 24.47
CA ASN A 51 -0.52 5.22 24.28
C ASN A 51 -1.58 6.07 23.57
N GLU A 52 -1.64 7.38 23.86
CA GLU A 52 -2.52 8.33 23.15
C GLU A 52 -2.23 8.35 21.64
N LYS A 53 -0.96 8.50 21.26
CA LYS A 53 -0.54 8.51 19.86
C LYS A 53 -0.78 7.16 19.17
N VAL A 54 -0.62 6.05 19.89
CA VAL A 54 -0.94 4.72 19.37
C VAL A 54 -2.44 4.60 19.12
N LYS A 55 -3.30 5.01 20.06
CA LYS A 55 -4.75 4.96 19.88
C LYS A 55 -5.21 5.78 18.67
N ASP A 56 -4.66 6.98 18.48
CA ASP A 56 -4.98 7.87 17.37
C ASP A 56 -4.60 7.31 15.99
N LEU A 57 -3.58 6.47 15.93
CA LEU A 57 -3.12 5.88 14.67
C LEU A 57 -3.72 4.48 14.45
N PHE A 58 -3.68 3.62 15.46
CA PHE A 58 -4.00 2.20 15.35
C PHE A 58 -5.49 1.88 15.62
N CYS A 59 -6.17 2.71 16.42
CA CYS A 59 -7.57 2.49 16.83
C CYS A 59 -8.54 3.56 16.29
N ASN A 60 -8.18 4.23 15.19
CA ASN A 60 -8.95 5.34 14.64
C ASN A 60 -10.09 4.95 13.69
N GLU A 61 -10.18 3.70 13.29
CA GLU A 61 -11.25 3.26 12.39
C GLU A 61 -12.57 3.04 13.14
N THR A 62 -13.67 3.29 12.44
CA THR A 62 -15.02 2.88 12.85
C THR A 62 -15.55 1.85 11.87
N GLY A 63 -16.49 1.01 12.30
CA GLY A 63 -16.93 -0.10 11.48
C GLY A 63 -15.97 -1.30 11.56
N TYR A 64 -16.12 -2.23 10.62
CA TYR A 64 -15.28 -3.42 10.53
C TYR A 64 -13.95 -3.08 9.86
N GLN A 65 -12.84 -3.36 10.55
CA GLN A 65 -11.51 -3.12 10.02
C GLN A 65 -11.20 -4.07 8.86
N THR A 66 -10.60 -3.52 7.80
CA THR A 66 -10.16 -4.28 6.63
C THR A 66 -8.70 -3.94 6.31
N PRO A 67 -7.99 -4.78 5.52
CA PRO A 67 -6.70 -4.36 4.97
C PRO A 67 -6.85 -3.06 4.17
N LYS A 68 -5.90 -2.14 4.35
CA LYS A 68 -5.81 -0.94 3.53
C LYS A 68 -5.40 -1.32 2.11
N VAL A 69 -5.72 -0.49 1.13
CA VAL A 69 -5.39 -0.74 -0.28
C VAL A 69 -4.38 0.29 -0.77
N ASP A 70 -3.27 -0.19 -1.31
CA ASP A 70 -2.23 0.59 -1.99
C ASP A 70 -2.30 0.26 -3.49
N VAL A 71 -2.21 1.27 -4.36
CA VAL A 71 -2.24 1.10 -5.81
C VAL A 71 -0.86 1.41 -6.37
N ARG A 72 -0.38 0.60 -7.33
CA ARG A 72 0.91 0.78 -7.99
C ARG A 72 0.73 0.70 -9.50
N CYS A 73 1.24 1.71 -10.21
CA CYS A 73 1.04 1.86 -11.65
C CYS A 73 2.28 1.40 -12.41
N ALA A 74 2.16 0.29 -13.14
CA ALA A 74 3.19 -0.16 -14.08
C ALA A 74 2.97 0.51 -15.43
N ILE A 75 3.79 1.52 -15.75
CA ILE A 75 3.68 2.32 -16.97
C ILE A 75 4.93 2.07 -17.81
N PHE A 76 4.74 1.62 -19.05
CA PHE A 76 5.84 1.33 -19.97
C PHE A 76 5.89 2.33 -21.13
N ILE A 77 7.10 2.77 -21.45
CA ILE A 77 7.42 3.61 -22.63
C ILE A 77 8.70 3.03 -23.24
N GLU A 78 8.67 2.62 -24.51
CA GLU A 78 9.81 2.01 -25.21
C GLU A 78 10.49 0.89 -24.40
N ASP A 79 9.68 -0.06 -23.90
CA ASP A 79 10.11 -1.22 -23.08
C ASP A 79 10.84 -0.88 -21.77
N LYS A 80 10.72 0.38 -21.31
CA LYS A 80 11.22 0.83 -20.02
C LYS A 80 10.07 1.18 -19.10
N ILE A 81 10.22 0.85 -17.82
CA ILE A 81 9.23 1.16 -16.79
C ILE A 81 9.47 2.55 -16.21
N LEU A 82 8.40 3.30 -16.01
CA LEU A 82 8.44 4.59 -15.33
C LEU A 82 8.53 4.39 -13.82
N LEU A 83 9.52 5.01 -13.20
CA LEU A 83 9.64 5.11 -11.75
C LEU A 83 9.70 6.58 -11.34
N VAL A 84 9.22 6.85 -10.13
CA VAL A 84 9.33 8.15 -9.45
C VAL A 84 10.26 8.02 -8.26
N LYS A 85 10.99 9.09 -7.96
CA LYS A 85 11.87 9.19 -6.80
C LYS A 85 11.17 10.01 -5.73
N GLU A 86 10.93 9.40 -4.58
CA GLU A 86 10.26 10.08 -3.47
C GLU A 86 11.23 10.80 -2.54
N ASN A 87 10.77 11.94 -2.02
CA ASN A 87 11.58 12.86 -1.22
C ASN A 87 11.97 12.26 0.14
N LEU A 88 11.13 11.35 0.65
CA LEU A 88 11.26 10.79 2.00
C LEU A 88 12.48 9.87 2.16
N ASP A 89 12.73 9.00 1.18
CA ASP A 89 13.76 7.96 1.27
C ASP A 89 14.81 8.03 0.15
N ASN A 90 14.70 8.98 -0.78
CA ASN A 90 15.60 9.14 -1.93
C ASN A 90 15.72 7.88 -2.80
N LYS A 91 14.70 7.00 -2.77
CA LYS A 91 14.64 5.76 -3.54
C LYS A 91 13.49 5.82 -4.54
N TRP A 92 13.45 4.80 -5.41
CA TRP A 92 12.55 4.79 -6.56
C TRP A 92 11.43 3.76 -6.41
N SER A 93 10.23 4.16 -6.83
CA SER A 93 9.04 3.31 -6.83
C SER A 93 8.19 3.50 -8.07
N LEU A 94 7.30 2.53 -8.30
CA LEU A 94 6.19 2.72 -9.23
C LEU A 94 5.31 3.87 -8.71
N PRO A 95 4.82 4.75 -9.60
CA PRO A 95 3.84 5.76 -9.23
C PRO A 95 2.65 5.12 -8.52
N GLY A 96 2.23 5.70 -7.40
CA GLY A 96 1.12 5.17 -6.62
C GLY A 96 1.19 5.40 -5.13
N GLY A 97 0.03 5.27 -4.49
CA GLY A 97 -0.12 5.43 -3.06
C GLY A 97 -1.37 4.75 -2.53
N TRP A 98 -1.89 5.28 -1.44
CA TRP A 98 -3.13 4.80 -0.83
C TRP A 98 -4.32 5.01 -1.77
N ALA A 99 -5.19 3.99 -1.88
CA ALA A 99 -6.43 4.12 -2.63
C ALA A 99 -7.39 5.08 -1.92
N GLU A 100 -7.83 6.10 -2.64
CA GLU A 100 -8.84 7.05 -2.16
C GLU A 100 -10.22 6.39 -2.05
N VAL A 101 -10.94 6.74 -0.97
CA VAL A 101 -12.18 6.08 -0.55
C VAL A 101 -13.27 6.05 -1.63
N ASN A 102 -13.37 7.11 -2.42
CA ASN A 102 -14.44 7.27 -3.43
C ASN A 102 -13.96 7.04 -4.86
N LEU A 103 -12.76 6.50 -5.05
CA LEU A 103 -12.20 6.20 -6.36
C LEU A 103 -12.06 4.69 -6.53
N SER A 104 -12.43 4.19 -7.71
CA SER A 104 -12.10 2.83 -8.12
C SER A 104 -10.57 2.65 -8.23
N ILE A 105 -10.11 1.40 -8.30
CA ILE A 105 -8.68 1.10 -8.53
C ILE A 105 -8.16 1.74 -9.82
N LYS A 106 -9.00 1.80 -10.87
CA LYS A 106 -8.62 2.45 -12.13
C LYS A 106 -8.49 3.96 -11.98
N GLU A 107 -9.41 4.61 -11.26
CA GLU A 107 -9.38 6.05 -11.03
C GLU A 107 -8.19 6.44 -10.15
N ASN A 108 -7.90 5.65 -9.11
CA ASN A 108 -6.68 5.82 -8.31
C ASN A 108 -5.43 5.69 -9.17
N ALA A 109 -5.33 4.67 -10.01
CA ALA A 109 -4.16 4.52 -10.89
C ALA A 109 -3.98 5.73 -11.83
N ILE A 110 -5.06 6.31 -12.35
CA ILE A 110 -5.01 7.52 -13.18
C ILE A 110 -4.56 8.73 -12.36
N LYS A 111 -5.17 8.94 -11.18
CA LYS A 111 -4.87 10.06 -10.29
C LYS A 111 -3.40 10.05 -9.88
N GLU A 112 -2.92 8.93 -9.33
CA GLU A 112 -1.55 8.82 -8.81
C GLU A 112 -0.51 8.95 -9.93
N SER A 113 -0.75 8.36 -11.10
CA SER A 113 0.14 8.53 -12.26
C SER A 113 0.27 10.00 -12.70
N PHE A 114 -0.83 10.76 -12.59
CA PHE A 114 -0.84 12.16 -12.95
C PHE A 114 -0.17 13.03 -11.88
N GLU A 115 -0.49 12.81 -10.60
CA GLU A 115 0.03 13.62 -9.49
C GLU A 115 1.52 13.40 -9.27
N GLU A 116 1.97 12.15 -9.20
CA GLU A 116 3.37 11.83 -8.91
C GLU A 116 4.26 11.89 -10.15
N ALA A 117 3.77 11.52 -11.34
CA ALA A 117 4.60 11.42 -12.54
C ALA A 117 4.28 12.46 -13.61
N GLY A 118 3.20 13.24 -13.47
CA GLY A 118 2.73 14.18 -14.51
C GLY A 118 2.22 13.47 -15.77
N ILE A 119 1.88 12.18 -15.67
CA ILE A 119 1.57 11.32 -16.82
C ILE A 119 0.08 10.94 -16.85
N ASN A 120 -0.54 11.15 -18.00
CA ASN A 120 -1.87 10.62 -18.29
C ASN A 120 -1.75 9.18 -18.79
N VAL A 121 -2.53 8.29 -18.17
CA VAL A 121 -2.51 6.85 -18.47
C VAL A 121 -3.90 6.31 -18.74
N LYS A 122 -3.95 5.19 -19.44
CA LYS A 122 -5.14 4.34 -19.54
C LYS A 122 -4.88 3.02 -18.79
N PRO A 123 -5.53 2.77 -17.64
CA PRO A 123 -5.44 1.50 -16.95
C PRO A 123 -5.95 0.36 -17.84
N LYS A 124 -5.10 -0.66 -18.06
CA LYS A 124 -5.40 -1.79 -18.96
C LYS A 124 -5.81 -3.02 -18.18
N LYS A 125 -5.03 -3.39 -17.16
CA LYS A 125 -5.17 -4.67 -16.46
C LYS A 125 -4.74 -4.57 -15.01
N LEU A 126 -5.51 -5.17 -14.10
CA LEU A 126 -5.04 -5.47 -12.74
C LEU A 126 -4.15 -6.71 -12.85
N ILE A 127 -2.83 -6.53 -12.70
CA ILE A 127 -1.86 -7.61 -12.91
C ILE A 127 -1.57 -8.38 -11.63
N ALA A 128 -1.68 -7.73 -10.47
CA ALA A 128 -1.57 -8.42 -9.20
C ALA A 128 -2.36 -7.75 -8.06
N LEU A 129 -2.75 -8.54 -7.07
CA LEU A 129 -3.21 -8.09 -5.76
C LEU A 129 -2.46 -8.86 -4.68
N LEU A 130 -1.42 -8.23 -4.12
CA LEU A 130 -0.46 -8.89 -3.23
C LEU A 130 -0.60 -8.44 -1.78
N ASP A 131 -0.42 -9.35 -0.83
CA ASP A 131 -0.34 -8.99 0.60
C ASP A 131 1.05 -8.45 0.92
N LYS A 132 1.15 -7.18 1.31
CA LYS A 132 2.45 -6.54 1.62
C LYS A 132 3.27 -7.36 2.61
N SER A 133 2.66 -8.01 3.60
CA SER A 133 3.36 -8.76 4.64
C SER A 133 4.09 -10.01 4.12
N LYS A 134 3.68 -10.53 2.96
CA LYS A 134 4.33 -11.68 2.29
C LYS A 134 5.52 -11.26 1.42
N HIS A 135 5.62 -9.98 1.06
CA HIS A 135 6.59 -9.46 0.08
C HIS A 135 7.51 -8.36 0.62
N SER A 136 7.32 -7.91 1.86
CA SER A 136 8.16 -6.93 2.57
C SER A 136 8.42 -7.38 4.00
N ASN A 137 9.62 -7.08 4.51
CA ASN A 137 10.03 -7.40 5.88
C ASN A 137 9.67 -6.30 6.91
N THR A 138 9.04 -5.21 6.48
CA THR A 138 8.79 -4.07 7.35
C THR A 138 7.51 -4.23 8.13
N LEU A 139 7.65 -4.03 9.44
CA LEU A 139 6.56 -4.02 10.39
C LEU A 139 5.66 -2.82 10.12
N THR A 140 4.39 -3.09 9.86
CA THR A 140 3.33 -2.10 9.71
C THR A 140 2.23 -2.44 10.71
N PRO A 141 1.56 -1.47 11.36
CA PRO A 141 0.43 -1.77 12.24
C PRO A 141 -0.83 -2.18 11.45
N TYR A 142 -0.84 -2.06 10.12
CA TYR A 142 -1.98 -2.38 9.27
C TYR A 142 -1.71 -3.56 8.33
N GLY A 143 -2.76 -4.34 8.01
CA GLY A 143 -2.77 -5.20 6.84
C GLY A 143 -2.90 -4.35 5.57
N ILE A 144 -2.16 -4.68 4.51
CA ILE A 144 -2.13 -3.88 3.28
C ILE A 144 -2.16 -4.81 2.06
N TYR A 145 -3.14 -4.60 1.18
CA TYR A 145 -3.15 -5.18 -0.16
C TYR A 145 -2.60 -4.19 -1.16
N LYS A 146 -1.68 -4.65 -2.01
CA LYS A 146 -1.04 -3.86 -3.07
C LYS A 146 -1.61 -4.29 -4.42
N ALA A 147 -2.40 -3.41 -5.03
CA ALA A 147 -2.97 -3.59 -6.36
C ALA A 147 -2.01 -3.04 -7.41
N PHE A 148 -1.42 -3.91 -8.22
CA PHE A 148 -0.56 -3.52 -9.34
C PHE A 148 -1.39 -3.43 -10.62
N VAL A 149 -1.34 -2.28 -11.28
CA VAL A 149 -2.14 -1.97 -12.46
C VAL A 149 -1.21 -1.69 -13.63
N LEU A 150 -1.31 -2.48 -14.69
CA LEU A 150 -0.64 -2.21 -15.96
C LEU A 150 -1.38 -1.09 -16.70
N CYS A 151 -0.63 -0.08 -17.10
CA CYS A 151 -1.12 1.16 -17.65
C CYS A 151 -0.48 1.44 -19.02
N GLU A 152 -1.30 1.85 -19.98
CA GLU A 152 -0.84 2.38 -21.27
C GLU A 152 -0.57 3.87 -21.12
N PHE A 153 0.63 4.31 -21.51
CA PHE A 153 0.98 5.73 -21.59
C PHE A 153 0.16 6.44 -22.68
N ILE A 154 -0.44 7.59 -22.36
CA ILE A 154 -1.14 8.41 -23.35
C ILE A 154 -0.28 9.62 -23.73
N ASN A 155 0.03 10.47 -22.75
CA ASN A 155 0.83 11.67 -22.90
C ASN A 155 1.22 12.21 -21.51
N GLY A 156 1.99 13.29 -21.50
CA GLY A 156 2.40 13.98 -20.28
C GLY A 156 3.91 14.09 -20.17
N HIS A 157 4.35 14.86 -19.20
CA HIS A 157 5.75 14.95 -18.81
C HIS A 157 5.79 15.31 -17.33
N PHE A 158 6.78 14.76 -16.65
CA PHE A 158 6.99 15.03 -15.25
C PHE A 158 7.31 16.49 -15.00
N LYS A 159 6.77 17.00 -13.89
CA LYS A 159 7.16 18.26 -13.26
C LYS A 159 7.35 17.98 -11.78
N GLU A 160 8.48 18.43 -11.25
CA GLU A 160 8.80 18.35 -9.81
C GLU A 160 7.64 18.88 -8.97
N ASN A 161 7.34 18.17 -7.88
CA ASN A 161 6.24 18.49 -6.98
C ASN A 161 6.63 18.18 -5.53
N ILE A 162 5.68 18.34 -4.60
CA ILE A 162 5.96 18.21 -3.16
C ILE A 162 6.28 16.77 -2.71
N GLU A 163 5.86 15.76 -3.48
CA GLU A 163 5.98 14.34 -3.14
C GLU A 163 7.15 13.66 -3.86
N THR A 164 7.40 14.06 -5.10
CA THR A 164 8.38 13.46 -5.99
C THR A 164 9.34 14.48 -6.59
N ASP A 165 10.63 14.22 -6.42
CA ASP A 165 11.74 15.03 -6.95
C ASP A 165 11.96 14.76 -8.45
N GLU A 166 11.85 13.50 -8.87
CA GLU A 166 12.24 13.06 -10.22
C GLU A 166 11.34 11.93 -10.74
N SER A 167 11.14 11.87 -12.05
CA SER A 167 10.57 10.72 -12.75
C SER A 167 11.46 10.33 -13.93
N ARG A 168 11.74 9.02 -14.08
CA ARG A 168 12.63 8.48 -15.10
C ARG A 168 12.20 7.09 -15.57
N LEU A 169 12.61 6.74 -16.78
CA LEU A 169 12.41 5.44 -17.40
C LEU A 169 13.62 4.53 -17.16
N PHE A 170 13.38 3.30 -16.74
CA PHE A 170 14.43 2.32 -16.46
C PHE A 170 14.16 0.99 -17.17
N SER A 171 15.23 0.35 -17.65
CA SER A 171 15.19 -1.05 -18.05
C SER A 171 15.38 -1.95 -16.84
N LEU A 172 14.94 -3.20 -16.93
CA LEU A 172 15.06 -4.18 -15.84
C LEU A 172 16.52 -4.41 -15.41
N ASP A 173 17.46 -4.40 -16.36
CA ASP A 173 18.89 -4.60 -16.10
C ASP A 173 19.61 -3.37 -15.51
N ASN A 174 18.94 -2.22 -15.47
CA ASN A 174 19.52 -0.95 -15.01
C ASN A 174 18.57 -0.24 -14.04
N LEU A 175 17.97 -0.99 -13.12
CA LEU A 175 17.10 -0.45 -12.09
C LEU A 175 17.88 0.39 -11.07
N PRO A 176 17.30 1.49 -10.58
CA PRO A 176 17.89 2.30 -9.52
C PRO A 176 17.68 1.62 -8.15
N PRO A 177 18.22 2.20 -7.05
CA PRO A 177 17.88 1.77 -5.70
C PRO A 177 16.37 1.87 -5.45
N LEU A 178 15.71 0.72 -5.26
CA LEU A 178 14.27 0.64 -5.09
C LEU A 178 13.84 0.93 -3.65
N SER A 179 12.69 1.58 -3.50
CA SER A 179 11.98 1.64 -2.23
C SER A 179 11.26 0.32 -1.99
N THR A 180 11.95 -0.62 -1.34
CA THR A 180 11.49 -2.03 -1.18
C THR A 180 10.17 -2.18 -0.41
N GLU A 181 9.72 -1.13 0.27
CA GLU A 181 8.41 -1.06 0.92
C GLU A 181 7.25 -0.87 -0.04
N ARG A 182 7.54 -0.22 -1.17
CA ARG A 182 6.58 0.13 -2.21
C ARG A 182 6.63 -0.87 -3.35
N ASN A 183 7.82 -1.30 -3.73
CA ASN A 183 8.05 -2.33 -4.74
C ASN A 183 9.44 -2.95 -4.58
N ASN A 184 9.50 -4.28 -4.53
CA ASN A 184 10.77 -5.01 -4.58
C ASN A 184 11.13 -5.39 -6.03
N TYR A 185 12.31 -5.98 -6.23
CA TYR A 185 12.78 -6.38 -7.56
C TYR A 185 11.83 -7.37 -8.24
N ASP A 186 11.37 -8.40 -7.52
CA ASP A 186 10.49 -9.44 -8.08
C ASP A 186 9.15 -8.86 -8.55
N GLN A 187 8.61 -7.87 -7.83
CA GLN A 187 7.40 -7.14 -8.21
C GLN A 187 7.61 -6.26 -9.45
N ILE A 188 8.79 -5.63 -9.59
CA ILE A 188 9.12 -4.89 -10.82
C ILE A 188 9.28 -5.86 -11.98
N LYS A 189 10.01 -6.96 -11.79
CA LYS A 189 10.17 -8.01 -12.81
C LYS A 189 8.82 -8.57 -13.25
N MET A 190 7.91 -8.84 -12.31
CA MET A 190 6.53 -9.23 -12.61
C MET A 190 5.85 -8.21 -13.54
N CYS A 191 6.03 -6.91 -13.33
CA CYS A 191 5.48 -5.88 -14.22
C CYS A 191 6.05 -5.98 -15.64
N PHE A 192 7.34 -6.29 -15.79
CA PHE A 192 7.96 -6.55 -17.10
C PHE A 192 7.37 -7.80 -17.76
N ASP A 193 7.21 -8.90 -17.01
CA ASP A 193 6.63 -10.15 -17.53
C ASP A 193 5.21 -9.91 -18.09
N PHE A 194 4.38 -9.10 -17.41
CA PHE A 194 3.05 -8.71 -17.89
C PHE A 194 3.06 -7.71 -19.06
N ASN A 195 4.12 -6.91 -19.20
CA ASN A 195 4.28 -6.04 -20.35
C ASN A 195 4.61 -6.85 -21.62
N GLU A 196 5.43 -7.90 -21.46
CA GLU A 196 5.77 -8.85 -22.54
C GLU A 196 4.59 -9.74 -22.93
N ASP A 197 3.86 -10.30 -21.95
CA ASP A 197 2.67 -11.12 -22.19
C ASP A 197 1.46 -10.67 -21.37
N GLN A 198 0.56 -9.96 -22.03
CA GLN A 198 -0.68 -9.48 -21.42
C GLN A 198 -1.73 -10.58 -21.23
N ASN A 199 -1.48 -11.84 -21.65
CA ASN A 199 -2.40 -12.97 -21.44
C ASN A 199 -2.15 -13.70 -20.11
N LEU A 200 -1.05 -13.42 -19.41
CA LEU A 200 -0.76 -14.01 -18.10
C LEU A 200 -1.93 -13.82 -17.12
N ASP A 201 -2.25 -14.81 -16.30
CA ASP A 201 -3.31 -14.67 -15.31
C ASP A 201 -2.93 -13.69 -14.20
N THR A 202 -3.89 -12.91 -13.70
CA THR A 202 -3.69 -12.01 -12.56
C THR A 202 -3.18 -12.79 -11.34
N ILE A 203 -2.13 -12.27 -10.69
CA ILE A 203 -1.50 -12.91 -9.53
C ILE A 203 -2.12 -12.41 -8.21
N PHE A 204 -2.40 -13.32 -7.28
CA PHE A 204 -2.85 -12.98 -5.94
C PHE A 204 -2.39 -14.03 -4.91
N ASP A 205 -2.21 -13.61 -3.65
CA ASP A 205 -1.74 -14.46 -2.55
C ASP A 205 -2.85 -15.06 -1.66
#